data_AF-A0A967N6M5-F1
#
_entry.id   AF-A0A967N6M5-F1
#
_cell.length_a   1.000
_cell.length_b   1.000
_cell.length_c   1.000
_cell.angle_alpha   90.00
_cell.angle_beta   90.00
_cell.angle_gamma   90.00
#
_symmetry.space_group_name_H-M   'P 1'
#
loop_
_entity.id
_entity.type
_entity.pdbx_description
1 polymer ?
#
loop_
_entity_poly.entity_id
_entity_poly.type
_entity_poly.pdbx_seq_one_letter_code
_entity_poly.pdbx_strand_id
1 'polypeptide(L)'
;MELTASELWTQILDSAESGLPEQTFRTWLADTKAYALSDDGLLVEVPSEFHEEWLADKYGQMLEEIARRILGRALGIEFRCTAEGLHRGVPSVEVSPSGAPEGRGEAGRIEAGSPPCPRHSLNGRYTFDRFVVGNNNQLAAAACHAVAEKPARMYNPLFLYGGVGLGKTHLMHAIGNFIVESDMEKRVAYVPSEQFTNELVTAIQEG
;
A
#
# COMPACT_ATOMS: atom_id res chain seq x y z
N MET A 1 12.90 -40.38 5.91
CA MET A 1 12.45 -39.30 6.80
C MET A 1 11.42 -38.52 6.02
N GLU A 2 10.17 -38.58 6.42
CA GLU A 2 9.13 -37.72 5.85
C GLU A 2 9.40 -36.31 6.37
N LEU A 3 9.84 -35.40 5.49
CA LEU A 3 10.00 -33.99 5.84
C LEU A 3 8.61 -33.40 6.05
N THR A 4 8.37 -32.79 7.21
CA THR A 4 7.11 -32.08 7.44
C THR A 4 7.09 -30.76 6.66
N ALA A 5 5.90 -30.21 6.38
CA ALA A 5 5.73 -28.96 5.64
C ALA A 5 6.54 -27.81 6.25
N SER A 6 6.54 -27.71 7.58
CA SER A 6 7.26 -26.68 8.35
C SER A 6 8.78 -26.82 8.26
N GLU A 7 9.30 -28.05 8.35
CA GLU A 7 10.74 -28.31 8.27
C GLU A 7 11.28 -28.03 6.87
N LEU A 8 10.54 -28.42 5.84
CA LEU A 8 10.88 -28.12 4.45
C LEU A 8 10.92 -26.61 4.21
N TRP A 9 9.90 -25.89 4.67
CA TRP A 9 9.83 -24.44 4.47
C TRP A 9 10.94 -23.70 5.23
N THR A 10 11.28 -24.15 6.43
CA THR A 10 12.40 -23.58 7.20
C THR A 10 13.72 -23.72 6.42
N GLN A 11 13.99 -24.88 5.81
CA GLN A 11 15.19 -25.07 5.00
C GLN A 11 15.20 -24.22 3.72
N ILE A 12 14.02 -24.01 3.11
CA ILE A 12 13.85 -23.11 1.97
C ILE A 12 14.15 -21.66 2.40
N LEU A 13 13.63 -21.22 3.55
CA LEU A 13 13.85 -19.90 4.10
C LEU A 13 15.34 -19.65 4.43
N ASP A 14 16.02 -20.60 5.08
CA ASP A 14 17.45 -20.49 5.39
C ASP A 14 18.30 -20.35 4.11
N SER A 15 17.95 -21.11 3.06
CA SER A 15 18.62 -21.02 1.77
C SER A 15 18.34 -19.68 1.07
N ALA A 16 17.10 -19.19 1.16
CA ALA A 16 16.68 -17.92 0.57
C ALA A 16 17.29 -16.70 1.28
N GLU A 17 17.48 -16.76 2.60
CA GLU A 17 18.13 -15.69 3.39
C GLU A 17 19.55 -15.41 2.89
N SER A 18 20.29 -16.45 2.47
CA SER A 18 21.63 -16.29 1.91
C SER A 18 21.67 -15.68 0.50
N GLY A 19 20.55 -15.75 -0.24
CA GLY A 19 20.45 -15.31 -1.63
C GLY A 19 19.75 -13.97 -1.84
N LEU A 20 19.06 -13.46 -0.82
CA LEU A 20 18.24 -12.24 -0.90
C LEU A 20 18.78 -11.13 0.00
N PRO A 21 18.55 -9.84 -0.34
CA PRO A 21 18.82 -8.74 0.57
C PRO A 21 18.03 -8.88 1.88
N GLU A 22 18.67 -8.60 3.02
CA GLU A 22 18.07 -8.75 4.37
C GLU A 22 16.71 -8.06 4.49
N GLN A 23 16.58 -6.84 3.96
CA GLN A 23 15.34 -6.07 4.01
C GLN A 23 14.21 -6.73 3.19
N THR A 24 14.55 -7.35 2.06
CA THR A 24 13.59 -8.08 1.23
C THR A 24 13.11 -9.35 1.94
N PHE A 25 14.05 -10.11 2.50
CA PHE A 25 13.71 -11.33 3.25
C PHE A 25 12.80 -11.00 4.45
N ARG A 26 13.17 -9.99 5.23
CA ARG A 26 12.38 -9.58 6.42
C ARG A 26 10.99 -9.08 6.07
N THR A 27 10.82 -8.41 4.92
CA THR A 27 9.52 -7.85 4.54
C THR A 27 8.58 -8.92 3.99
N TRP A 28 9.10 -9.88 3.23
CA TRP A 28 8.26 -10.75 2.40
C TRP A 28 8.24 -12.22 2.83
N LEU A 29 9.31 -12.71 3.46
CA LEU A 29 9.48 -14.14 3.75
C LEU A 29 9.45 -14.43 5.26
N ALA A 30 9.85 -13.48 6.12
CA ALA A 30 9.99 -13.72 7.55
C ALA A 30 8.69 -14.10 8.29
N ASP A 31 7.54 -13.55 7.85
CA ASP A 31 6.23 -13.84 8.47
C ASP A 31 5.44 -14.94 7.73
N THR A 32 6.08 -15.68 6.83
CA THR A 32 5.43 -16.77 6.06
C THR A 32 5.52 -18.12 6.76
N LYS A 33 4.49 -18.96 6.62
CA LYS A 33 4.44 -20.27 7.29
C LYS A 33 3.94 -21.33 6.34
N ALA A 34 4.54 -22.52 6.36
CA ALA A 34 3.97 -23.65 5.64
C ALA A 34 2.70 -24.16 6.34
N TYR A 35 1.62 -24.24 5.58
CA TYR A 35 0.32 -24.69 6.05
C TYR A 35 0.09 -26.17 5.74
N ALA A 36 0.41 -26.60 4.51
CA ALA A 36 0.20 -27.98 4.07
C ALA A 36 1.28 -28.41 3.07
N LEU A 37 1.64 -29.70 3.11
CA LEU A 37 2.52 -30.33 2.13
C LEU A 37 1.77 -31.51 1.52
N SER A 38 1.67 -31.48 0.20
CA SER A 38 1.13 -32.54 -0.65
C SER A 38 2.25 -33.16 -1.49
N ASP A 39 1.96 -34.24 -2.21
CA ASP A 39 2.96 -34.90 -3.05
C ASP A 39 3.52 -34.03 -4.18
N ASP A 40 2.71 -33.12 -4.72
CA ASP A 40 3.07 -32.25 -5.85
C ASP A 40 3.16 -30.76 -5.48
N GLY A 41 2.86 -30.38 -4.24
CA GLY A 41 2.81 -28.96 -3.87
C GLY A 41 2.95 -28.64 -2.39
N LEU A 42 3.52 -27.47 -2.09
CA LEU A 42 3.62 -26.88 -0.76
C LEU A 42 2.73 -25.64 -0.69
N LEU A 43 1.80 -25.62 0.27
CA LEU A 43 0.96 -24.46 0.56
C LEU A 43 1.60 -23.62 1.65
N VAL A 44 1.83 -22.35 1.36
CA VAL A 44 2.44 -21.38 2.25
C VAL A 44 1.42 -20.30 2.59
N GLU A 45 1.16 -20.14 3.88
CA GLU A 45 0.40 -19.03 4.43
C GLU A 45 1.24 -17.75 4.40
N VAL A 46 0.63 -16.71 3.86
CA VAL A 46 1.21 -15.37 3.77
C VAL A 46 0.30 -14.34 4.46
N PRO A 47 0.86 -13.25 5.01
CA PRO A 47 0.10 -12.32 5.85
C PRO A 47 -0.90 -11.45 5.06
N SER A 48 -0.76 -11.33 3.74
CA SER A 48 -1.74 -10.65 2.90
C SER A 48 -1.76 -11.20 1.47
N GLU A 49 -2.88 -11.00 0.76
CA GLU A 49 -3.04 -11.33 -0.66
C GLU A 49 -1.97 -10.67 -1.55
N PHE A 50 -1.46 -9.51 -1.15
CA PHE A 50 -0.35 -8.85 -1.83
C PHE A 50 0.98 -9.62 -1.72
N HIS A 51 1.21 -10.30 -0.59
CA HIS A 51 2.37 -11.18 -0.45
C HIS A 51 2.25 -12.39 -1.38
N GLU A 52 1.05 -12.93 -1.55
CA GLU A 52 0.78 -14.06 -2.44
C GLU A 52 1.15 -13.70 -3.89
N GLU A 53 0.59 -12.62 -4.43
CA GLU A 53 0.86 -12.20 -5.81
C GLU A 53 2.35 -11.85 -6.03
N TRP A 54 2.94 -11.11 -5.09
CA TRP A 54 4.32 -10.64 -5.23
C TRP A 54 5.35 -11.76 -5.07
N LEU A 55 5.17 -12.67 -4.10
CA LEU A 55 6.05 -13.83 -3.92
C LEU A 55 5.93 -14.78 -5.10
N ALA A 56 4.72 -15.03 -5.60
CA ALA A 56 4.50 -15.87 -6.77
C ALA A 56 5.21 -15.31 -8.02
N ASP A 57 5.05 -14.01 -8.31
CA ASP A 57 5.62 -13.39 -9.50
C ASP A 57 7.15 -13.23 -9.44
N LYS A 58 7.70 -12.82 -8.29
CA LYS A 58 9.13 -12.49 -8.16
C LYS A 58 9.99 -13.65 -7.70
N TYR A 59 9.50 -14.47 -6.78
CA TYR A 59 10.31 -15.47 -6.10
C TYR A 59 9.78 -16.89 -6.21
N GLY A 60 8.61 -17.12 -6.82
CA GLY A 60 8.04 -18.46 -7.00
C GLY A 60 9.05 -19.41 -7.66
N GLN A 61 9.61 -19.02 -8.81
CA GLN A 61 10.60 -19.85 -9.51
C GLN A 61 11.86 -20.11 -8.68
N MET A 62 12.37 -19.10 -7.96
CA MET A 62 13.56 -19.23 -7.12
C MET A 62 13.29 -20.22 -5.96
N LEU A 63 12.15 -20.08 -5.29
CA LEU A 63 11.77 -20.92 -4.16
C LEU A 63 11.50 -22.37 -4.63
N GLU A 64 10.90 -22.55 -5.80
CA GLU A 64 10.71 -23.88 -6.41
C GLU A 64 12.05 -24.53 -6.80
N GLU A 65 13.03 -23.77 -7.28
CA GLU A 65 14.38 -24.26 -7.56
C GLU A 65 15.11 -24.70 -6.28
N ILE A 66 14.97 -23.93 -5.20
CA ILE A 66 15.52 -24.28 -3.89
C ILE A 66 14.83 -25.55 -3.36
N ALA A 67 13.49 -25.61 -3.41
CA ALA A 67 12.72 -26.79 -3.00
C ALA A 67 13.14 -28.04 -3.80
N ARG A 68 13.34 -27.90 -5.11
CA ARG A 68 13.81 -28.99 -5.99
C ARG A 68 15.20 -29.48 -5.64
N ARG A 69 16.11 -28.60 -5.21
CA ARG A 69 17.44 -28.99 -4.72
C ARG A 69 17.38 -29.77 -3.42
N ILE A 70 16.46 -29.42 -2.53
CA ILE A 70 16.30 -30.07 -1.22
C ILE A 70 15.61 -31.44 -1.36
N LEU A 71 14.51 -31.50 -2.11
CA LEU A 71 13.69 -32.71 -2.26
C LEU A 71 14.10 -33.62 -3.42
N GLY A 72 14.86 -33.11 -4.38
CA GLY A 72 15.23 -33.85 -5.61
C GLY A 72 14.10 -34.03 -6.62
N ARG A 73 12.91 -33.47 -6.36
CA ARG A 73 11.74 -33.47 -7.27
C ARG A 73 11.17 -32.06 -7.44
N ALA A 74 10.49 -31.80 -8.54
CA ALA A 74 9.76 -30.55 -8.71
C ALA A 74 8.58 -30.52 -7.73
N LEU A 75 8.41 -29.39 -7.04
CA LEU A 75 7.33 -29.16 -6.09
C LEU A 75 6.79 -27.76 -6.39
N GLY A 76 5.48 -27.65 -6.67
CA GLY A 76 4.84 -26.35 -6.85
C GLY A 76 4.70 -25.64 -5.51
N ILE A 77 4.94 -24.33 -5.46
CA ILE A 77 4.73 -23.54 -4.25
C ILE A 77 3.53 -22.63 -4.47
N GLU A 78 2.47 -22.89 -3.70
CA GLU A 78 1.27 -22.05 -3.70
C GLU A 78 1.24 -21.19 -2.45
N PHE A 79 1.02 -19.89 -2.62
CA PHE A 79 0.83 -18.96 -1.52
C PHE A 79 -0.67 -18.75 -1.31
N ARG A 80 -1.10 -18.61 -0.05
CA ARG A 80 -2.51 -18.31 0.27
C ARG A 80 -2.61 -17.40 1.49
N CYS A 81 -3.47 -16.40 1.41
CA CYS A 81 -3.85 -15.58 2.56
C CYS A 81 -5.02 -16.22 3.33
N THR A 82 -4.84 -16.53 4.62
CA THR A 82 -5.94 -16.92 5.53
C THR A 82 -6.46 -15.70 6.28
N ALA A 83 -7.79 -15.50 6.29
CA ALA A 83 -8.45 -14.30 6.81
C ALA A 83 -8.29 -14.06 8.34
N GLU A 84 -7.58 -14.92 9.06
CA GLU A 84 -7.46 -14.90 10.52
C GLU A 84 -6.36 -13.94 11.04
N GLY A 85 -5.62 -13.26 10.15
CA GLY A 85 -4.57 -12.29 10.50
C GLY A 85 -5.01 -10.85 10.78
N LEU A 86 -6.30 -10.51 10.70
CA LEU A 86 -6.81 -9.12 10.76
C LEU A 86 -6.81 -8.46 12.16
N HIS A 87 -6.29 -9.12 13.21
CA HIS A 87 -6.26 -8.56 14.56
C HIS A 87 -4.87 -8.65 15.21
N ARG A 88 -4.01 -7.68 14.92
CA ARG A 88 -3.00 -7.24 15.89
C ARG A 88 -2.68 -5.74 15.79
N GLY A 89 -3.51 -4.96 16.48
CA GLY A 89 -3.11 -3.77 17.24
C GLY A 89 -2.69 -2.51 16.48
N VAL A 90 -3.67 -1.69 16.07
CA VAL A 90 -3.44 -0.24 15.93
C VAL A 90 -3.76 0.40 17.29
N PRO A 91 -2.80 1.04 17.99
CA PRO A 91 -3.13 1.83 19.16
C PRO A 91 -3.86 3.09 18.71
N SER A 92 -5.11 3.24 19.12
CA SER A 92 -5.89 4.47 18.96
C SER A 92 -5.21 5.58 19.76
N VAL A 93 -4.61 6.54 19.07
CA VAL A 93 -4.23 7.82 19.67
C VAL A 93 -5.31 8.82 19.32
N GLU A 94 -6.08 9.20 20.35
CA GLU A 94 -7.02 10.32 20.30
C GLU A 94 -6.25 11.61 19.95
N VAL A 95 -6.62 12.25 18.86
CA VAL A 95 -6.10 13.57 18.48
C VAL A 95 -7.17 14.61 18.80
N SER A 96 -7.04 15.25 19.97
CA SER A 96 -7.73 16.50 20.27
C SER A 96 -7.13 17.64 19.44
N PRO A 97 -7.92 18.50 18.81
CA PRO A 97 -7.41 19.66 18.08
C PRO A 97 -7.12 20.79 19.07
N SER A 98 -5.89 21.29 19.10
CA SER A 98 -5.59 22.58 19.76
C SER A 98 -4.46 23.31 19.05
N GLY A 99 -4.74 24.58 18.71
CA GLY A 99 -3.71 25.61 18.53
C GLY A 99 -3.48 26.07 17.10
N ALA A 100 -4.24 27.08 16.68
CA ALA A 100 -3.84 28.00 15.61
C ALA A 100 -2.53 28.74 15.99
N PRO A 101 -1.85 29.34 15.00
CA PRO A 101 -1.81 30.80 15.05
C PRO A 101 -2.23 31.44 13.72
N GLU A 102 -2.88 32.58 13.87
CA GLU A 102 -3.36 33.47 12.82
C GLU A 102 -2.21 34.09 12.02
N GLY A 103 -2.39 34.14 10.71
CA GLY A 103 -1.56 34.89 9.77
C GLY A 103 -2.40 35.29 8.55
N ARG A 104 -3.03 36.47 8.65
CA ARG A 104 -3.82 37.19 7.63
C ARG A 104 -3.29 37.05 6.20
N GLY A 105 -4.21 36.89 5.24
CA GLY A 105 -3.96 37.05 3.81
C GLY A 105 -5.16 36.72 2.90
N GLU A 106 -6.14 37.63 2.90
CA GLU A 106 -7.12 37.97 1.85
C GLU A 106 -8.05 36.90 1.24
N ALA A 107 -9.33 37.12 1.51
CA ALA A 107 -10.48 36.55 0.83
C ALA A 107 -10.64 37.15 -0.59
N GLY A 108 -10.59 36.29 -1.60
CA GLY A 108 -11.07 36.57 -2.94
C GLY A 108 -12.43 35.92 -3.18
N ARG A 109 -13.49 36.73 -3.11
CA ARG A 109 -14.84 36.42 -3.59
C ARG A 109 -14.79 36.29 -5.12
N ILE A 110 -15.35 35.24 -5.70
CA ILE A 110 -15.78 35.26 -7.11
C ILE A 110 -17.19 34.68 -7.20
N GLU A 111 -18.06 35.45 -7.86
CA GLU A 111 -19.48 35.29 -8.05
C GLU A 111 -19.86 34.20 -9.08
N ALA A 112 -21.17 33.93 -9.13
CA ALA A 112 -21.87 32.89 -9.86
C ALA A 112 -21.81 32.98 -11.39
N GLY A 113 -21.85 31.82 -12.06
CA GLY A 113 -22.14 31.68 -13.49
C GLY A 113 -21.89 30.28 -14.08
N SER A 114 -22.86 29.36 -13.93
CA SER A 114 -23.06 28.05 -14.63
C SER A 114 -21.89 27.01 -14.72
N PRO A 115 -22.17 25.70 -14.83
CA PRO A 115 -21.35 24.67 -14.20
C PRO A 115 -20.16 24.21 -15.04
N PRO A 116 -19.07 23.81 -14.37
CA PRO A 116 -18.35 22.60 -14.72
C PRO A 116 -18.34 21.64 -13.52
N CYS A 117 -18.37 20.34 -13.82
CA CYS A 117 -18.28 19.20 -12.90
C CYS A 117 -17.48 19.50 -11.63
N PRO A 118 -17.91 19.07 -10.43
CA PRO A 118 -17.29 19.47 -9.18
C PRO A 118 -15.83 18.98 -9.16
N ARG A 119 -14.92 19.88 -9.52
CA ARG A 119 -13.48 19.75 -9.32
C ARG A 119 -13.27 19.83 -7.82
N HIS A 120 -13.48 18.71 -7.12
CA HIS A 120 -13.33 18.64 -5.67
C HIS A 120 -11.88 18.98 -5.29
N SER A 121 -11.67 20.26 -4.94
CA SER A 121 -10.80 20.79 -3.88
C SER A 121 -9.38 20.22 -3.75
N LEU A 122 -8.69 19.94 -4.87
CA LEU A 122 -7.25 19.75 -4.83
C LEU A 122 -6.54 21.09 -4.53
N ASN A 123 -5.65 21.08 -3.54
CA ASN A 123 -4.84 22.25 -3.25
C ASN A 123 -3.65 22.31 -4.22
N GLY A 124 -3.67 23.26 -5.17
CA GLY A 124 -2.61 23.44 -6.16
C GLY A 124 -1.25 23.84 -5.59
N ARG A 125 -1.14 24.13 -4.28
CA ARG A 125 0.17 24.34 -3.63
C ARG A 125 0.90 23.05 -3.32
N TYR A 126 0.20 21.92 -3.24
CA TYR A 126 0.77 20.61 -2.91
C TYR A 126 1.05 19.83 -4.19
N THR A 127 2.23 20.06 -4.76
CA THR A 127 2.75 19.37 -5.95
C THR A 127 4.00 18.56 -5.59
N PHE A 128 4.38 17.61 -6.45
CA PHE A 128 5.60 16.83 -6.24
C PHE A 128 6.86 17.70 -6.20
N ASP A 129 6.96 18.72 -7.05
CA ASP A 129 8.12 19.62 -7.09
C ASP A 129 8.36 20.38 -5.79
N ARG A 130 7.29 20.58 -5.00
CA ARG A 130 7.33 21.26 -3.70
C ARG A 130 7.49 20.31 -2.52
N PHE A 131 7.51 19.00 -2.78
CA PHE A 131 7.73 17.98 -1.76
C PHE A 131 9.23 17.65 -1.67
N VAL A 132 9.84 17.93 -0.53
CA VAL A 132 11.26 17.64 -0.33
C VAL A 132 11.45 16.16 -0.01
N VAL A 133 12.13 15.45 -0.91
CA VAL A 133 12.46 14.03 -0.74
C VAL A 133 13.75 13.87 0.08
N GLY A 134 13.70 13.00 1.07
CA GLY A 134 14.84 12.59 1.89
C GLY A 134 14.74 11.12 2.29
N ASN A 135 15.78 10.59 2.94
CA ASN A 135 15.91 9.16 3.23
C ASN A 135 14.67 8.54 3.92
N ASN A 136 14.01 9.31 4.79
CA ASN A 136 12.88 8.83 5.60
C ASN A 136 11.53 8.89 4.88
N ASN A 137 11.43 9.56 3.73
CA ASN A 137 10.19 9.69 2.96
C ASN A 137 10.34 9.25 1.50
N GLN A 138 11.55 8.84 1.09
CA GLN A 138 11.90 8.45 -0.27
C GLN A 138 11.01 7.33 -0.80
N LEU A 139 10.77 6.29 0.01
CA LEU A 139 9.91 5.18 -0.37
C LEU A 139 8.47 5.65 -0.66
N ALA A 140 7.90 6.45 0.24
CA ALA A 140 6.55 6.98 0.09
C ALA A 140 6.45 7.90 -1.14
N ALA A 141 7.41 8.79 -1.34
CA ALA A 141 7.46 9.67 -2.50
C ALA A 141 7.56 8.89 -3.82
N ALA A 142 8.44 7.88 -3.88
CA ALA A 142 8.58 7.03 -5.07
C ALA A 142 7.31 6.24 -5.39
N ALA A 143 6.65 5.67 -4.37
CA ALA A 143 5.37 4.99 -4.54
C ALA A 143 4.28 5.95 -5.05
N CYS A 144 4.20 7.17 -4.51
CA CYS A 144 3.26 8.18 -4.97
C CYS A 144 3.50 8.58 -6.44
N HIS A 145 4.76 8.76 -6.85
CA HIS A 145 5.11 9.03 -8.25
C HIS A 145 4.69 7.89 -9.17
N ALA A 146 4.97 6.64 -8.80
CA ALA A 146 4.58 5.47 -9.57
C ALA A 146 3.06 5.37 -9.79
N VAL A 147 2.26 5.68 -8.75
CA VAL A 147 0.80 5.71 -8.84
C VAL A 147 0.32 6.87 -9.71
N ALA A 148 0.94 8.04 -9.61
CA ALA A 148 0.57 9.21 -10.38
C ALA A 148 0.84 9.03 -11.90
N GLU A 149 1.98 8.43 -12.25
CA GLU A 149 2.34 8.13 -13.65
C GLU A 149 1.45 7.06 -14.28
N LYS A 150 1.17 5.98 -13.53
CA LYS A 150 0.37 4.85 -14.00
C LYS A 150 -0.71 4.49 -12.98
N PRO A 151 -1.80 5.28 -12.91
CA PRO A 151 -2.90 5.04 -11.97
C PRO A 151 -3.44 3.61 -12.09
N ALA A 152 -3.69 3.00 -10.94
CA ALA A 152 -4.24 1.64 -10.81
C ALA A 152 -3.42 0.49 -11.42
N ARG A 153 -2.17 0.72 -11.86
CA ARG A 153 -1.31 -0.36 -12.39
C ARG A 153 -0.27 -0.87 -11.40
N MET A 154 0.51 0.03 -10.80
CA MET A 154 1.59 -0.36 -9.89
C MET A 154 1.07 -0.67 -8.49
N TYR A 155 0.12 0.15 -8.01
CA TYR A 155 -0.49 0.01 -6.70
C TYR A 155 -1.96 0.40 -6.76
N ASN A 156 -2.85 -0.45 -6.24
CA ASN A 156 -4.25 -0.15 -6.02
C ASN A 156 -4.82 -1.07 -4.92
N PRO A 157 -5.12 -0.56 -3.71
CA PRO A 157 -4.97 0.83 -3.28
C PRO A 157 -3.52 1.20 -2.93
N LEU A 158 -3.23 2.51 -2.91
CA LEU A 158 -2.04 3.07 -2.26
C LEU A 158 -2.42 3.52 -0.85
N PHE A 159 -1.76 2.98 0.18
CA PHE A 159 -2.00 3.34 1.57
C PHE A 159 -0.79 4.04 2.20
N LEU A 160 -0.98 5.28 2.66
CA LEU A 160 0.06 6.08 3.30
C LEU A 160 -0.20 6.19 4.81
N TYR A 161 0.77 5.79 5.63
CA TYR A 161 0.71 5.91 7.08
C TYR A 161 1.95 6.61 7.64
N GLY A 162 1.82 7.21 8.82
CA GLY A 162 2.90 7.91 9.51
C GLY A 162 2.38 8.98 10.47
N GLY A 163 3.27 9.52 11.30
CA GLY A 163 2.95 10.59 12.25
C GLY A 163 2.40 11.86 11.62
N VAL A 164 1.94 12.79 12.46
CA VAL A 164 1.45 14.11 12.04
C VAL A 164 2.57 14.91 11.35
N GLY A 165 2.22 15.75 10.38
CA GLY A 165 3.18 16.63 9.71
C GLY A 165 4.17 15.96 8.74
N LEU A 166 4.11 14.62 8.54
CA LEU A 166 5.04 13.91 7.64
C LEU A 166 4.67 13.98 6.15
N GLY A 167 3.75 14.85 5.77
CA GLY A 167 3.44 15.11 4.35
C GLY A 167 2.45 14.15 3.68
N LYS A 168 1.74 13.30 4.43
CA LYS A 168 0.69 12.40 3.88
C LYS A 168 -0.34 13.15 3.03
N THR A 169 -0.88 14.23 3.57
CA THR A 169 -1.85 15.09 2.87
C THR A 169 -1.22 15.76 1.65
N HIS A 170 0.03 16.23 1.75
CA HIS A 170 0.74 16.82 0.61
C HIS A 170 0.87 15.82 -0.53
N LEU A 171 1.37 14.61 -0.25
CA LEU A 171 1.58 13.57 -1.25
C LEU A 171 0.27 13.15 -1.94
N MET A 172 -0.81 13.00 -1.17
CA MET A 172 -2.12 12.66 -1.72
C MET A 172 -2.65 13.74 -2.69
N HIS A 173 -2.48 15.03 -2.35
CA HIS A 173 -2.82 16.11 -3.26
C HIS A 173 -1.87 16.18 -4.47
N ALA A 174 -0.58 15.89 -4.29
CA ALA A 174 0.40 15.90 -5.36
C ALA A 174 0.08 14.85 -6.45
N ILE A 175 -0.36 13.64 -6.05
CA ILE A 175 -0.87 12.62 -6.98
C ILE A 175 -2.04 13.17 -7.78
N GLY A 176 -3.04 13.75 -7.11
CA GLY A 176 -4.23 14.28 -7.78
C GLY A 176 -3.90 15.41 -8.76
N ASN A 177 -3.08 16.38 -8.33
CA ASN A 177 -2.64 17.49 -9.17
C ASN A 177 -1.88 16.99 -10.40
N PHE A 178 -0.95 16.04 -10.21
CA PHE A 178 -0.17 15.46 -11.31
C PHE A 178 -1.06 14.75 -12.34
N ILE A 179 -2.08 14.00 -11.90
CA ILE A 179 -3.01 13.31 -12.80
C ILE A 179 -3.85 14.31 -13.60
N VAL A 180 -4.37 15.35 -12.95
CA VAL A 180 -5.18 16.41 -13.61
C VAL A 180 -4.36 17.21 -14.61
N GLU A 181 -3.09 17.48 -14.29
CA GLU A 181 -2.17 18.18 -15.19
C GLU A 181 -1.77 17.33 -16.39
N SER A 182 -1.57 16.02 -16.18
CA SER A 182 -1.20 15.07 -17.24
C SER A 182 -2.35 14.75 -18.18
N ASP A 183 -3.58 14.69 -17.67
CA ASP A 183 -4.76 14.27 -18.43
C ASP A 183 -6.03 14.97 -17.89
N MET A 184 -6.48 16.00 -18.60
CA MET A 184 -7.67 16.79 -18.23
C MET A 184 -8.99 16.04 -18.33
N GLU A 185 -9.04 14.88 -18.99
CA GLU A 185 -10.27 14.07 -19.08
C GLU A 185 -10.48 13.18 -17.86
N LYS A 186 -9.42 12.92 -17.08
CA LYS A 186 -9.52 12.12 -15.86
C LYS A 186 -10.28 12.86 -14.76
N ARG A 187 -11.18 12.11 -14.10
CA ARG A 187 -11.93 12.59 -12.95
C ARG A 187 -11.20 12.20 -11.66
N VAL A 188 -10.73 13.20 -10.94
CA VAL A 188 -10.05 13.03 -9.66
C VAL A 188 -10.91 13.62 -8.55
N ALA A 189 -11.06 12.89 -7.45
CA ALA A 189 -11.76 13.34 -6.26
C ALA A 189 -10.83 13.25 -5.04
N TYR A 190 -10.87 14.28 -4.20
CA TYR A 190 -10.23 14.29 -2.90
C TYR A 190 -11.31 14.49 -1.83
N VAL A 191 -11.38 13.57 -0.86
CA VAL A 191 -12.38 13.60 0.21
C VAL A 191 -11.71 13.22 1.53
N PRO A 192 -11.71 14.10 2.54
CA PRO A 192 -11.34 13.74 3.91
C PRO A 192 -12.29 12.69 4.48
N SER A 193 -11.80 11.75 5.29
CA SER A 193 -12.62 10.69 5.87
C SER A 193 -13.81 11.22 6.67
N GLU A 194 -13.62 12.29 7.43
CA GLU A 194 -14.70 12.94 8.20
C GLU A 194 -15.81 13.46 7.28
N GLN A 195 -15.44 14.12 6.18
CA GLN A 195 -16.40 14.61 5.19
C GLN A 195 -17.15 13.44 4.56
N PHE A 196 -16.45 12.38 4.17
CA PHE A 196 -17.06 11.19 3.59
C PHE A 196 -18.06 10.54 4.56
N THR A 197 -17.70 10.41 5.84
CA THR A 197 -18.60 9.86 6.87
C THR A 197 -19.83 10.74 7.06
N ASN A 198 -19.68 12.06 7.11
CA ASN A 198 -20.80 12.98 7.26
C ASN A 198 -21.75 12.92 6.05
N GLU A 199 -21.20 12.97 4.83
CA GLU A 199 -21.98 12.84 3.59
C GLU A 199 -22.73 11.51 3.51
N LEU A 200 -22.09 10.42 3.92
CA LEU A 200 -22.71 9.10 3.99
C LEU A 200 -23.89 9.07 4.99
N VAL A 201 -23.69 9.64 6.19
CA VAL A 201 -24.74 9.72 7.21
C VAL A 201 -25.93 10.54 6.72
N THR A 202 -25.67 11.70 6.13
CA THR A 202 -26.71 12.57 5.57
C THR A 202 -27.46 11.87 4.43
N ALA A 203 -26.76 11.21 3.51
CA ALA A 203 -27.38 10.50 2.40
C ALA A 203 -28.32 9.38 2.87
N ILE A 204 -27.95 8.66 3.94
CA ILE A 204 -28.81 7.62 4.54
C ILE A 204 -30.04 8.23 5.24
N GLN A 205 -29.89 9.41 5.85
CA GLN A 205 -30.99 10.09 6.56
C GLN A 205 -32.00 10.74 5.59
N GLU A 206 -31.54 11.28 4.47
CA GLU A 206 -32.36 12.10 3.57
C GLU A 206 -32.95 11.34 2.38
N GLY A 207 -32.41 10.17 2.00
CA GLY A 207 -33.02 9.22 1.05
C GLY A 207 -33.05 9.67 -0.39
#